data_AF-A0A4V6XZN4-F1
#
_entry.id   AF-A0A4V6XZN4-F1
#
_cell.length_a   1.000
_cell.length_b   1.000
_cell.length_c   1.000
_cell.angle_alpha   90.00
_cell.angle_beta   90.00
_cell.angle_gamma   90.00
#
_symmetry.space_group_name_H-M   'P 1'
#
loop_
_entity.id
_entity.type
_entity.pdbx_description
1 polymer ?
#
loop_
_entity_poly.entity_id
_entity_poly.type
_entity_poly.pdbx_seq_one_letter_code
_entity_poly.pdbx_strand_id
1 'polypeptide(L)'
;MIRRVDHLPSTEAAVSALRALADTYGRAIEVSHDIGADQTSRRSAAGVGVTTDPDGSLPHEALVELGGRPHVSVRLYPDDDALITVDGVECPDVDRDDVPAFLRAVYDGHAWVKARRFPPGAFLIVPLPGDRTHKEYIPLVSLSPWLSGRVR
;
A
#
# COMPACT_ATOMS: atom_id res chain seq x y z
N MET A 1 12.70 -18.71 -8.36
CA MET A 1 12.29 -17.86 -9.49
C MET A 1 11.98 -16.49 -8.92
N ILE A 2 12.93 -15.56 -9.00
CA ILE A 2 12.76 -14.21 -8.46
C ILE A 2 11.87 -13.49 -9.46
N ARG A 3 10.59 -13.34 -9.14
CA ARG A 3 9.66 -12.59 -9.98
C ARG A 3 10.21 -11.17 -10.03
N ARG A 4 10.67 -10.75 -11.23
CA ARG A 4 11.02 -9.36 -11.52
C ARG A 4 9.85 -8.52 -11.01
N VAL A 5 10.13 -7.57 -10.13
CA VAL A 5 9.12 -6.60 -9.73
C VAL A 5 8.71 -5.93 -11.04
N ASP A 6 7.47 -6.16 -11.46
CA ASP A 6 6.93 -5.57 -12.67
C ASP A 6 6.85 -4.07 -12.37
N HIS A 7 7.73 -3.28 -12.99
CA HIS A 7 7.71 -1.83 -12.82
C HIS A 7 6.34 -1.30 -13.22
N LEU A 8 5.72 -0.52 -12.36
CA LEU A 8 4.42 0.10 -12.53
C LEU A 8 4.67 1.55 -12.93
N PRO A 9 4.60 1.90 -14.23
CA PRO A 9 5.00 3.21 -14.73
C PRO A 9 3.96 4.32 -14.51
N SER A 10 2.76 3.98 -14.01
CA SER A 10 1.67 4.92 -13.78
C SER A 10 0.76 4.48 -12.63
N THR A 11 -0.07 5.40 -12.14
CA THR A 11 -1.13 5.10 -11.17
C THR A 11 -2.12 4.05 -11.73
N GLU A 12 -2.50 4.15 -13.01
CA GLU A 12 -3.41 3.19 -13.66
C GLU A 12 -2.81 1.78 -13.75
N ALA A 13 -1.51 1.67 -14.06
CA ALA A 13 -0.82 0.38 -14.04
C ALA A 13 -0.87 -0.26 -12.65
N ALA A 14 -0.67 0.53 -11.60
CA ALA A 14 -0.77 0.07 -10.22
C ALA A 14 -2.21 -0.35 -9.85
N VAL A 15 -3.22 0.45 -10.19
CA VAL A 15 -4.64 0.11 -9.97
C VAL A 15 -5.01 -1.20 -10.68
N SER A 16 -4.56 -1.40 -11.92
CA SER A 16 -4.78 -2.64 -12.68
C SER A 16 -4.15 -3.85 -11.99
N ALA A 17 -2.91 -3.71 -11.50
CA ALA A 17 -2.24 -4.75 -10.72
C ALA A 17 -2.99 -5.08 -9.41
N LEU A 18 -3.55 -4.07 -8.74
CA LEU A 18 -4.36 -4.23 -7.53
C LEU A 18 -5.68 -4.94 -7.79
N ARG A 19 -6.37 -4.65 -8.91
CA ARG A 19 -7.58 -5.38 -9.33
C ARG A 19 -7.29 -6.86 -9.55
N ALA A 20 -6.23 -7.18 -10.30
CA ALA A 20 -5.82 -8.57 -10.51
C ALA A 20 -5.46 -9.29 -9.20
N LEU A 21 -4.89 -8.57 -8.24
CA LEU A 21 -4.58 -9.11 -6.91
C LEU A 21 -5.86 -9.34 -6.10
N ALA A 22 -6.81 -8.41 -6.13
CA ALA A 22 -8.11 -8.57 -5.49
C ALA A 22 -8.83 -9.82 -6.00
N ASP A 23 -8.87 -10.02 -7.32
CA ASP A 23 -9.43 -11.22 -7.94
C ASP A 23 -8.73 -12.49 -7.48
N THR A 24 -7.39 -12.49 -7.44
CA THR A 24 -6.57 -13.64 -7.01
C THR A 24 -6.89 -14.06 -5.57
N TYR A 25 -7.12 -13.11 -4.68
CA TYR A 25 -7.39 -13.36 -3.25
C TYR A 25 -8.88 -13.34 -2.89
N GLY A 26 -9.78 -13.20 -3.87
CA GLY A 26 -11.22 -13.11 -3.66
C GLY A 26 -11.62 -11.95 -2.76
N ARG A 27 -11.00 -10.77 -2.94
CA ARG A 27 -11.28 -9.55 -2.16
C ARG A 27 -12.23 -8.64 -2.92
N ALA A 28 -13.19 -8.07 -2.19
CA ALA A 28 -13.94 -6.93 -2.71
C ALA A 28 -12.98 -5.76 -2.90
N ILE A 29 -13.10 -5.06 -4.02
CA ILE A 29 -12.27 -3.91 -4.36
C ILE A 29 -13.15 -2.73 -4.73
N GLU A 30 -12.87 -1.58 -4.14
CA GLU A 30 -13.43 -0.28 -4.51
C GLU A 30 -12.27 0.64 -4.91
N VAL A 31 -12.43 1.40 -5.99
CA VAL A 31 -11.39 2.29 -6.51
C VAL A 31 -12.00 3.67 -6.76
N SER A 32 -11.40 4.68 -6.15
CA SER A 32 -11.70 6.09 -6.36
C SER A 32 -10.47 6.78 -6.95
N HIS A 33 -10.67 7.61 -7.98
CA HIS A 33 -9.61 8.37 -8.63
C HIS A 33 -9.83 9.86 -8.37
N ASP A 34 -8.81 10.54 -7.87
CA ASP A 34 -8.83 11.99 -7.65
C ASP A 34 -8.01 12.67 -8.76
N ILE A 35 -8.67 12.85 -9.91
CA ILE A 35 -8.07 13.44 -11.10
C ILE A 35 -8.21 14.96 -11.03
N GLY A 36 -7.12 15.67 -10.73
CA GLY A 36 -7.06 17.13 -10.79
C GLY A 36 -7.64 17.89 -9.58
N ALA A 37 -7.90 17.20 -8.48
CA ALA A 37 -8.35 17.79 -7.22
C ALA A 37 -7.54 17.24 -6.04
N ASP A 38 -6.29 17.70 -5.90
CA ASP A 38 -5.45 17.38 -4.74
C ASP A 38 -6.13 17.82 -3.43
N GLN A 39 -6.46 16.86 -2.55
CA GLN A 39 -6.79 17.15 -1.15
C GLN A 39 -5.55 17.23 -0.26
N THR A 40 -4.39 16.80 -0.75
CA THR A 40 -3.13 16.94 -0.02
C THR A 40 -2.53 18.32 -0.30
N SER A 41 -2.34 19.11 0.76
CA SER A 41 -1.83 20.48 0.67
C SER A 41 -0.32 20.56 0.30
N ARG A 42 0.18 19.70 -0.61
CA ARG A 42 1.50 19.82 -1.24
C ARG A 42 1.33 20.61 -2.53
N ARG A 43 1.37 21.95 -2.44
CA ARG A 43 1.52 22.80 -3.62
C ARG A 43 2.81 22.45 -4.36
N SER A 44 2.71 21.65 -5.42
CA SER A 44 3.61 21.73 -6.56
C SER A 44 2.87 22.47 -7.66
N ALA A 45 3.50 23.53 -8.17
CA ALA A 45 2.90 24.48 -9.09
C ALA A 45 2.43 23.78 -10.39
N ALA A 46 1.11 23.63 -10.57
CA ALA A 46 0.51 23.28 -11.84
C ALA A 46 0.63 24.45 -12.83
N GLY A 47 1.81 24.58 -13.43
CA GLY A 47 2.05 25.39 -14.62
C GLY A 47 1.69 24.61 -15.88
N VAL A 48 1.05 25.28 -16.84
CA VAL A 48 0.67 24.78 -18.17
C VAL A 48 1.78 23.92 -18.79
N GLY A 49 1.49 22.62 -19.01
CA GLY A 49 2.43 21.64 -19.57
C GLY A 49 2.56 20.34 -18.78
N VAL A 50 1.44 19.75 -18.32
CA VAL A 50 1.46 18.46 -17.60
C VAL A 50 1.92 17.37 -18.57
N THR A 51 3.10 16.80 -18.31
CA THR A 51 3.58 15.60 -18.98
C THR A 51 2.67 14.44 -18.61
N THR A 52 1.98 13.87 -19.59
CA THR A 52 1.22 12.63 -19.42
C THR A 52 2.18 11.48 -19.09
N ASP A 53 1.71 10.53 -18.30
CA ASP A 53 2.41 9.27 -18.07
C ASP A 53 2.66 8.51 -19.39
N PRO A 54 3.58 7.53 -19.41
CA PRO A 54 3.91 6.78 -20.64
C PRO A 54 2.73 6.05 -21.30
N ASP A 55 1.66 5.80 -20.54
CA ASP A 55 0.40 5.20 -21.00
C ASP A 55 -0.67 6.23 -21.41
N GLY A 56 -0.35 7.53 -21.29
CA GLY A 56 -1.23 8.64 -21.63
C GLY A 56 -2.16 9.08 -20.49
N SER A 57 -2.07 8.49 -19.28
CA SER A 57 -2.81 9.01 -18.13
C SER A 57 -2.23 10.33 -17.63
N LEU A 58 -3.05 11.14 -16.97
CA LEU A 58 -2.54 12.25 -16.17
C LEU A 58 -2.03 11.69 -14.84
N PRO A 59 -0.84 12.09 -14.36
CA PRO A 59 -0.42 11.79 -13.00
C PRO A 59 -1.50 12.22 -12.00
N HIS A 60 -2.00 11.31 -11.19
CA HIS A 60 -3.11 11.55 -10.25
C HIS A 60 -3.03 10.64 -9.02
N GLU A 61 -3.74 11.04 -7.96
CA GLU A 61 -3.93 10.22 -6.77
C GLU A 61 -5.07 9.22 -6.99
N ALA A 62 -4.91 8.00 -6.48
CA ALA A 62 -5.98 7.00 -6.47
C ALA A 62 -6.07 6.30 -5.11
N LEU A 63 -7.29 6.13 -4.61
CA LEU A 63 -7.59 5.36 -3.41
C LEU A 63 -8.19 4.02 -3.81
N VAL A 64 -7.57 2.94 -3.37
CA VAL A 64 -8.05 1.57 -3.53
C VAL A 64 -8.36 0.99 -2.17
N GLU A 65 -9.58 0.50 -1.98
CA GLU A 65 -10.01 -0.16 -0.75
C GLU A 65 -10.27 -1.65 -1.02
N LEU A 66 -9.61 -2.50 -0.24
CA LEU A 66 -9.68 -3.95 -0.31
C LEU A 66 -10.38 -4.47 0.95
N GLY A 67 -11.59 -4.98 0.74
CA GLY A 67 -12.44 -5.50 1.81
C GLY A 67 -11.94 -6.82 2.39
N GLY A 68 -12.50 -7.19 3.54
CA GLY A 68 -12.22 -8.45 4.23
C GLY A 68 -11.38 -8.25 5.49
N ARG A 69 -10.71 -9.33 5.94
CA ARG A 69 -9.79 -9.30 7.07
C ARG A 69 -8.42 -9.84 6.62
N PRO A 70 -7.34 -9.04 6.69
CA PRO A 70 -7.33 -7.64 7.13
C PRO A 70 -8.05 -6.73 6.12
N HIS A 71 -8.65 -5.65 6.61
CA HIS A 71 -9.07 -4.54 5.73
C HIS A 71 -7.81 -3.82 5.27
N VAL A 72 -7.69 -3.51 3.98
CA VAL A 72 -6.52 -2.79 3.46
C VAL A 72 -6.96 -1.64 2.58
N SER A 73 -6.43 -0.45 2.80
CA SER A 73 -6.53 0.67 1.85
C SER A 73 -5.17 1.01 1.29
N VAL A 74 -5.10 1.36 0.01
CA VAL A 74 -3.90 1.79 -0.68
C VAL A 74 -4.20 3.13 -1.32
N ARG A 75 -3.50 4.17 -0.88
CA ARG A 75 -3.48 5.47 -1.55
C ARG A 75 -2.21 5.56 -2.39
N LEU A 76 -2.39 5.64 -3.70
CA LEU A 76 -1.33 5.82 -4.68
C LEU A 76 -1.16 7.32 -4.93
N TYR A 77 0.08 7.79 -4.91
CA TYR A 77 0.44 9.17 -5.24
C TYR A 77 1.08 9.23 -6.64
N PRO A 78 1.06 10.40 -7.29
CA PRO A 78 1.69 10.58 -8.60
C PRO A 78 3.22 10.44 -8.57
N ASP A 79 3.87 10.64 -7.41
CA ASP A 79 5.33 10.66 -7.25
C ASP A 79 5.95 9.26 -7.01
N ASP A 80 5.33 8.21 -7.55
CA ASP A 80 5.76 6.80 -7.45
C ASP A 80 5.77 6.20 -6.04
N ASP A 81 5.18 6.86 -5.06
CA ASP A 81 4.99 6.36 -3.68
C ASP A 81 3.52 6.04 -3.36
N ALA A 82 3.33 5.31 -2.26
CA ALA A 82 2.04 4.89 -1.79
C ALA A 82 1.98 4.87 -0.26
N LEU A 83 0.78 5.14 0.26
CA LEU A 83 0.41 4.89 1.64
C LEU A 83 -0.49 3.66 1.70
N ILE A 84 -0.06 2.62 2.41
CA ILE A 84 -0.85 1.41 2.64
C ILE A 84 -1.34 1.41 4.08
N THR A 85 -2.64 1.28 4.31
CA THR A 85 -3.19 1.10 5.66
C THR A 85 -3.65 -0.33 5.83
N VAL A 86 -3.04 -1.09 6.74
CA VAL A 86 -3.41 -2.47 7.06
C VAL A 86 -4.15 -2.51 8.39
N ASP A 87 -5.45 -2.74 8.34
CA ASP A 87 -6.33 -2.89 9.51
C ASP A 87 -6.17 -1.74 10.54
N GLY A 88 -6.00 -0.52 10.03
CA GLY A 88 -5.82 0.71 10.81
C GLY A 88 -4.35 1.10 11.07
N VAL A 89 -3.37 0.31 10.63
CA VAL A 89 -1.94 0.65 10.72
C VAL A 89 -1.47 1.28 9.41
N GLU A 90 -1.08 2.55 9.46
CA GLU A 90 -0.58 3.31 8.31
C GLU A 90 0.89 2.98 8.04
N CYS A 91 1.17 2.43 6.86
CA CYS A 91 2.51 2.15 6.33
C CYS A 91 2.80 3.16 5.20
N PRO A 92 3.39 4.32 5.53
CA PRO A 92 3.74 5.34 4.54
C PRO A 92 4.99 4.93 3.73
N ASP A 93 5.35 5.74 2.73
CA ASP A 93 6.62 5.62 2.00
C ASP A 93 6.87 4.22 1.39
N VAL A 94 5.81 3.59 0.88
CA VAL A 94 5.91 2.33 0.13
C VAL A 94 6.07 2.66 -1.35
N ASP A 95 7.16 2.22 -1.97
CA ASP A 95 7.36 2.36 -3.42
C ASP A 95 6.18 1.73 -4.17
N ARG A 96 5.64 2.41 -5.20
CA ARG A 96 4.50 1.94 -6.00
C ARG A 96 4.74 0.51 -6.53
N ASP A 97 5.96 0.24 -6.97
CA ASP A 97 6.41 -1.07 -7.46
C ASP A 97 6.36 -2.18 -6.40
N ASP A 98 6.51 -1.83 -5.12
CA ASP A 98 6.48 -2.78 -4.00
C ASP A 98 5.07 -3.05 -3.48
N VAL A 99 4.08 -2.21 -3.82
CA VAL A 99 2.68 -2.36 -3.37
C VAL A 99 2.13 -3.77 -3.63
N PRO A 100 2.24 -4.37 -4.84
CA PRO A 100 1.72 -5.71 -5.06
C PRO A 100 2.43 -6.79 -4.23
N ALA A 101 3.73 -6.62 -3.96
CA ALA A 101 4.48 -7.56 -3.14
C ALA A 101 4.12 -7.45 -1.66
N PHE A 102 3.93 -6.22 -1.18
CA PHE A 102 3.45 -5.92 0.16
C PHE A 102 2.10 -6.61 0.43
N LEU A 103 1.13 -6.44 -0.48
CA LEU A 103 -0.20 -7.03 -0.32
C LEU A 103 -0.18 -8.56 -0.35
N ARG A 104 0.63 -9.17 -1.22
CA ARG A 104 0.84 -10.63 -1.22
C ARG A 104 1.38 -11.10 0.12
N ALA A 105 2.40 -10.43 0.66
CA ALA A 105 2.97 -10.79 1.95
C ALA A 105 1.93 -10.70 3.10
N VAL A 106 1.02 -9.72 3.05
CA VAL A 106 -0.08 -9.58 4.01
C VAL A 106 -1.10 -10.73 3.86
N TYR A 107 -1.57 -11.01 2.64
CA TYR A 107 -2.63 -12.00 2.41
C TYR A 107 -2.14 -13.45 2.50
N ASP A 108 -0.90 -13.74 2.08
CA ASP A 108 -0.26 -15.05 2.22
C ASP A 108 0.14 -15.35 3.68
N GLY A 109 0.01 -14.36 4.57
CA GLY A 109 0.29 -14.51 5.99
C GLY A 109 1.78 -14.51 6.34
N HIS A 110 2.60 -13.89 5.49
CA HIS A 110 4.02 -13.67 5.74
C HIS A 110 4.28 -12.45 6.62
N ALA A 111 3.36 -11.48 6.65
CA ALA A 111 3.40 -10.36 7.60
C ALA A 111 3.22 -10.84 9.05
N TRP A 112 3.99 -10.26 9.97
CA TRP A 112 3.90 -10.59 11.40
C TRP A 112 4.02 -9.35 12.29
N VAL A 113 3.52 -9.47 13.51
CA VAL A 113 3.64 -8.43 14.52
C VAL A 113 4.72 -8.82 15.52
N LYS A 114 5.75 -7.99 15.66
CA LYS A 114 6.79 -8.16 16.67
C LYS A 114 6.44 -7.33 17.89
N ALA A 115 6.01 -7.98 18.96
CA ALA A 115 5.74 -7.31 20.23
C ALA A 115 7.03 -7.11 21.04
N ARG A 116 7.13 -5.98 21.74
CA ARG A 116 8.22 -5.66 22.66
C ARG A 116 7.64 -5.32 24.03
N ARG A 117 8.20 -5.95 25.08
CA ARG A 117 7.74 -5.76 26.47
C ARG A 117 8.26 -4.47 27.12
N PHE A 118 9.44 -4.00 26.73
CA PHE A 118 10.04 -2.80 27.35
C PHE A 118 10.96 -2.00 26.39
N PRO A 119 10.64 -0.73 26.04
CA PRO A 119 9.35 -0.09 26.30
C PRO A 119 8.20 -0.84 25.59
N PRO A 120 6.97 -0.80 26.12
CA PRO A 120 5.83 -1.49 25.53
C PRO A 120 5.53 -0.94 24.14
N GLY A 121 5.47 -1.82 23.15
CA GLY A 121 5.17 -1.46 21.76
C GLY A 121 5.07 -2.68 20.87
N ALA A 122 4.45 -2.53 19.71
CA ALA A 122 4.42 -3.55 18.68
C ALA A 122 4.90 -2.96 17.35
N PHE A 123 5.38 -3.82 16.47
CA PHE A 123 5.75 -3.42 15.11
C PHE A 123 5.11 -4.36 14.12
N LEU A 124 4.43 -3.83 13.11
CA LEU A 124 4.06 -4.60 11.92
C LEU A 124 5.32 -4.76 11.08
N ILE A 125 5.65 -5.99 10.72
CA ILE A 125 6.77 -6.29 9.83
C ILE A 125 6.22 -7.00 8.60
N VAL A 126 6.47 -6.41 7.43
CA VAL A 126 6.05 -6.95 6.14
C VAL A 126 7.29 -7.20 5.29
N PRO A 127 7.58 -8.46 4.93
CA PRO A 127 8.71 -8.77 4.06
C PRO A 127 8.44 -8.33 2.62
N LEU A 128 9.43 -7.71 2.01
CA LEU A 128 9.44 -7.25 0.62
C LEU A 128 10.51 -8.00 -0.19
N PRO A 129 10.43 -7.99 -1.54
CA PRO A 129 11.44 -8.59 -2.38
C PRO A 129 12.83 -8.00 -2.13
N GLY A 130 13.85 -8.86 -2.25
CA GLY A 130 15.25 -8.46 -2.06
C GLY A 130 15.71 -8.38 -0.60
N ASP A 131 15.12 -9.18 0.28
CA ASP A 131 15.43 -9.23 1.73
C ASP A 131 15.17 -7.89 2.46
N ARG A 132 14.34 -7.03 1.86
CA ARG A 132 13.86 -5.78 2.46
C ARG A 132 12.67 -6.08 3.36
N THR A 133 12.46 -5.26 4.38
CA THR A 133 11.26 -5.32 5.22
C THR A 133 10.71 -3.93 5.45
N HIS A 134 9.40 -3.76 5.25
CA HIS A 134 8.70 -2.60 5.75
C HIS A 134 8.38 -2.82 7.23
N LYS A 135 8.63 -1.80 8.07
CA LYS A 135 8.47 -1.89 9.51
C LYS A 135 7.77 -0.66 10.04
N GLU A 136 6.59 -0.88 10.60
CA GLU A 136 5.76 0.19 11.12
C GLU A 136 5.46 0.02 12.60
N TYR A 137 5.41 1.12 13.36
CA TYR A 137 5.10 1.10 14.78
C TYR A 137 3.59 1.00 15.01
N ILE A 138 3.20 0.10 15.91
CA ILE A 138 1.82 -0.06 16.35
C ILE A 138 1.73 0.30 17.83
N PRO A 139 0.93 1.33 18.20
CA PRO A 139 0.55 1.55 19.59
C PRO A 139 -0.20 0.32 20.13
N LEU A 140 0.17 -0.18 21.32
CA LEU A 140 -0.43 -1.41 21.87
C LEU A 140 -1.96 -1.35 22.05
N VAL A 141 -2.52 -0.15 22.16
CA VAL A 141 -3.98 0.08 22.25
C VAL A 141 -4.72 -0.12 20.91
N SER A 142 -3.99 -0.22 19.80
CA SER A 142 -4.53 -0.26 18.43
C SER A 142 -4.44 -1.65 17.77
N LEU A 143 -4.19 -2.72 18.54
CA LEU A 143 -4.12 -4.07 17.98
C LEU A 143 -5.52 -4.59 17.66
N SER A 144 -5.86 -4.57 16.38
CA SER A 144 -7.04 -5.24 15.85
C SER A 144 -6.99 -6.77 16.11
N PRO A 145 -8.13 -7.48 15.96
CA PRO A 145 -8.15 -8.94 16.06
C PRO A 145 -7.20 -9.63 15.06
N TRP A 146 -7.04 -9.08 13.85
CA TRP A 146 -6.11 -9.64 12.87
C TRP A 146 -4.66 -9.43 13.31
N LEU A 147 -4.29 -8.22 13.76
CA LEU A 147 -2.94 -7.91 14.23
C LEU A 147 -2.55 -8.77 15.44
N SER A 148 -3.48 -8.96 16.37
CA SER A 148 -3.30 -9.83 17.53
C SER A 148 -3.03 -11.29 17.14
N GLY A 149 -3.71 -11.80 16.09
CA GLY A 149 -3.46 -13.13 15.52
C GLY A 149 -2.12 -13.29 14.80
N ARG A 150 -1.39 -12.20 14.56
CA ARG A 150 -0.08 -12.19 13.87
C ARG A 150 1.10 -11.95 14.81
N VAL A 151 0.88 -11.86 16.12
CA VAL A 151 1.95 -11.65 17.10
C VAL A 151 2.88 -12.86 17.13
N ARG A 152 4.19 -12.59 17.05
CA ARG A 152 5.29 -13.54 17.22
C ARG A 152 6.29 -13.06 18.25
#